data_AF-A0A845U224-F1
#
_entry.id   AF-A0A845U224-F1
#
_cell.length_a   1.000
_cell.length_b   1.000
_cell.length_c   1.000
_cell.angle_alpha   90.00
_cell.angle_beta   90.00
_cell.angle_gamma   90.00
#
_symmetry.space_group_name_H-M   'P 1'
#
loop_
_entity.id
_entity.type
_entity.pdbx_description
1 polymer ?
#
loop_
_entity_poly.entity_id
_entity_poly.type
_entity_poly.pdbx_seq_one_letter_code
_entity_poly.pdbx_strand_id
1 'polypeptide(L)'
;MKDQKAPNRSRKAKVGSGKRKGLAGAESSGCKTSMTWTLLASVTGYSPVWVPNGMYDKAAAHFMKQTKGRYANNLLRQRMAPLGLEANCIGTCDGGWCKDRLIYDDGSSKTFVCECEYFV
;
A
#
# COMPACT_ATOMS: atom_id res chain seq x y z
N MET A 1 -31.57 -56.40 27.22
CA MET A 1 -31.70 -54.93 27.17
C MET A 1 -30.39 -54.41 26.59
N LYS A 2 -30.19 -54.35 25.27
CA LYS A 2 -30.65 -53.34 24.28
C LYS A 2 -30.59 -51.90 24.80
N ASP A 3 -30.09 -51.04 23.90
CA ASP A 3 -29.95 -49.57 23.97
C ASP A 3 -28.59 -49.09 24.52
N GLN A 4 -27.80 -48.23 23.87
CA GLN A 4 -28.08 -47.27 22.80
C GLN A 4 -26.82 -46.93 21.99
N LYS A 5 -27.03 -46.86 20.67
CA LYS A 5 -26.14 -46.41 19.60
C LYS A 5 -25.99 -44.88 19.67
N ALA A 6 -24.77 -44.37 19.82
CA ALA A 6 -24.48 -42.94 19.66
C ALA A 6 -23.76 -42.68 18.31
N PRO A 7 -24.16 -41.65 17.54
CA PRO A 7 -23.84 -41.54 16.12
C PRO A 7 -22.58 -40.73 15.79
N ASN A 8 -21.90 -41.19 14.74
CA ASN A 8 -21.45 -40.40 13.59
C ASN A 8 -20.51 -39.20 13.87
N ARG A 9 -19.19 -39.48 13.96
CA ARG A 9 -18.14 -38.46 13.77
C ARG A 9 -18.11 -38.03 12.30
N SER A 10 -18.88 -36.99 11.97
CA SER A 10 -18.79 -36.31 10.69
C SER A 10 -17.39 -35.70 10.51
N ARG A 11 -16.56 -36.33 9.68
CA ARG A 11 -15.32 -35.74 9.15
C ARG A 11 -15.71 -34.56 8.25
N LYS A 12 -15.72 -33.34 8.81
CA LYS A 12 -15.79 -32.13 7.98
C LYS A 12 -14.48 -32.01 7.20
N ALA A 13 -14.54 -32.35 5.92
CA ALA A 13 -13.47 -32.11 4.96
C ALA A 13 -13.09 -30.62 4.98
N LYS A 14 -11.80 -30.32 5.07
CA LYS A 14 -11.25 -29.00 4.82
C LYS A 14 -11.60 -28.64 3.38
N VAL A 15 -12.60 -27.79 3.20
CA VAL A 15 -12.88 -27.14 1.92
C VAL A 15 -11.64 -26.31 1.59
N GLY A 16 -10.83 -26.82 0.66
CA GLY A 16 -9.75 -26.07 0.08
C GLY A 16 -10.35 -24.80 -0.48
N SER A 17 -10.04 -23.66 0.15
CA SER A 17 -10.34 -22.35 -0.40
C SER A 17 -9.41 -22.19 -1.61
N GLY A 18 -9.84 -22.77 -2.72
CA GLY A 18 -9.24 -22.54 -4.02
C GLY A 18 -9.26 -21.04 -4.22
N LYS A 19 -8.06 -20.45 -4.24
CA LYS A 19 -7.79 -19.09 -4.71
C LYS A 19 -8.62 -18.92 -5.98
N ARG A 20 -9.77 -18.27 -5.86
CA ARG A 20 -10.43 -17.66 -7.01
C ARG A 20 -9.40 -16.65 -7.48
N LYS A 21 -8.67 -16.98 -8.55
CA LYS A 21 -8.07 -15.96 -9.40
C LYS A 21 -9.24 -15.06 -9.74
N GLY A 22 -9.31 -13.93 -9.04
CA GLY A 22 -10.22 -12.86 -9.40
C GLY A 22 -10.02 -12.67 -10.89
N LEU A 23 -11.12 -12.87 -11.62
CA LEU A 23 -11.23 -12.52 -13.01
C LEU A 23 -10.51 -11.20 -13.20
N ALA A 24 -9.51 -11.21 -14.08
CA ALA A 24 -8.95 -10.01 -14.64
C ALA A 24 -10.11 -9.30 -15.34
N GLY A 25 -10.86 -8.52 -14.56
CA GLY A 25 -11.74 -7.49 -15.09
C GLY A 25 -10.82 -6.55 -15.84
N ALA A 26 -11.07 -6.42 -17.13
CA ALA A 26 -10.42 -5.48 -18.03
C ALA A 26 -10.10 -4.18 -17.27
N GLU A 27 -8.82 -3.95 -17.00
CA GLU A 27 -8.35 -2.76 -16.30
C GLU A 27 -8.67 -1.56 -17.19
N SER A 28 -9.51 -0.67 -16.66
CA SER A 28 -9.66 0.69 -17.17
C SER A 28 -8.29 1.31 -17.42
N SER A 29 -8.04 1.77 -18.65
CA SER A 29 -7.05 2.80 -18.94
C SER A 29 -7.24 3.93 -17.92
N GLY A 30 -6.27 4.15 -17.05
CA GLY A 30 -6.48 5.03 -15.90
C GLY A 30 -5.18 5.41 -15.22
N CYS A 31 -5.03 6.71 -14.98
CA CYS A 31 -3.94 7.28 -14.22
C CYS A 31 -3.95 6.78 -12.78
N LYS A 32 -2.78 6.34 -12.30
CA LYS A 32 -2.62 5.77 -10.96
C LYS A 32 -1.51 6.53 -10.23
N THR A 33 -1.76 6.88 -8.97
CA THR A 33 -0.71 7.36 -8.08
C THR A 33 0.04 6.16 -7.52
N SER A 34 1.33 6.08 -7.81
CA SER A 34 2.26 5.13 -7.17
C SER A 34 2.94 5.81 -6.00
N MET A 35 3.07 5.09 -4.88
CA MET A 35 3.76 5.58 -3.69
C MET A 35 5.02 4.76 -3.45
N THR A 36 6.16 5.44 -3.42
CA THR A 36 7.46 4.86 -3.08
C THR A 36 7.82 5.25 -1.67
N TRP A 37 8.12 4.24 -0.85
CA TRP A 37 8.60 4.43 0.51
C TRP A 37 10.11 4.24 0.56
N THR A 38 10.79 5.09 1.32
CA THR A 38 12.24 4.99 1.55
C THR A 38 12.57 5.16 3.03
N LEU A 39 13.63 4.50 3.51
CA LEU A 39 14.15 4.75 4.86
C LEU A 39 15.11 5.94 4.78
N LEU A 40 14.83 7.01 5.52
CA LEU A 40 15.65 8.22 5.46
C LEU A 40 16.78 8.17 6.50
N ALA A 41 17.96 8.62 6.11
CA ALA A 41 19.06 8.87 7.05
C ALA A 41 18.93 10.26 7.72
N SER A 42 18.26 11.21 7.06
CA SER A 42 18.00 12.57 7.54
C SER A 42 16.65 13.06 7.03
N VAL A 43 16.03 13.97 7.77
CA VAL A 43 14.76 14.64 7.39
C VAL A 43 14.99 15.97 6.67
N THR A 44 16.24 16.41 6.49
CA THR A 44 16.56 17.66 5.79
C THR A 44 16.00 17.65 4.36
N GLY A 45 15.22 18.67 4.01
CA GLY A 45 14.59 18.78 2.69
C GLY A 45 13.25 18.07 2.55
N TYR A 46 12.76 17.40 3.60
CA TYR A 46 11.43 16.78 3.62
C TYR A 46 10.47 17.57 4.51
N SER A 47 9.18 17.61 4.13
CA SER A 47 8.11 18.13 4.97
C SER A 47 7.42 17.00 5.74
N PRO A 48 7.06 17.19 7.02
CA PRO A 48 6.30 16.20 7.76
C PRO A 48 4.88 16.05 7.18
N VAL A 49 4.43 14.82 7.01
CA VAL A 49 3.08 14.49 6.52
C VAL A 49 2.38 13.51 7.45
N TRP A 50 1.07 13.68 7.61
CA TRP A 50 0.24 12.75 8.34
C TRP A 50 -0.13 11.57 7.45
N VAL A 51 0.13 10.35 7.93
CA VAL A 51 -0.24 9.11 7.25
C VAL A 51 -1.01 8.20 8.18
N PRO A 52 -1.97 7.40 7.67
CA PRO A 52 -2.64 6.40 8.50
C PRO A 52 -1.64 5.39 9.08
N ASN A 53 -1.79 5.06 10.36
CA ASN A 53 -0.92 4.12 11.09
C ASN A 53 -0.71 2.80 10.33
N GLY A 54 -1.77 2.23 9.77
CA GLY A 54 -1.68 0.97 9.02
C GLY A 54 -0.87 1.05 7.73
N MET A 55 -0.73 2.23 7.12
CA MET A 55 0.16 2.42 5.96
C MET A 55 1.61 2.49 6.40
N TYR A 56 1.91 3.25 7.45
CA TYR A 56 3.25 3.30 8.03
C TYR A 56 3.71 1.91 8.46
N ASP A 57 2.87 1.17 9.20
CA ASP A 57 3.24 -0.15 9.73
C ASP A 57 3.52 -1.16 8.60
N LYS A 58 2.80 -1.08 7.48
CA LYS A 58 3.07 -1.89 6.27
C LYS A 58 4.42 -1.53 5.63
N ALA A 59 4.72 -0.24 5.49
CA ALA A 59 5.99 0.22 4.95
C ALA A 59 7.16 -0.18 5.87
N ALA A 60 7.04 0.08 7.16
CA ALA A 60 8.03 -0.30 8.18
C ALA A 60 8.28 -1.81 8.21
N ALA A 61 7.25 -2.65 8.02
CA ALA A 61 7.41 -4.10 7.97
C ALA A 61 8.28 -4.57 6.79
N HIS A 62 8.27 -3.85 5.67
CA HIS A 62 9.16 -4.13 4.56
C HIS A 62 10.63 -3.85 4.93
N PHE A 63 10.90 -2.68 5.53
CA PHE A 63 12.26 -2.30 5.95
C PHE A 63 12.79 -3.15 7.10
N MET A 64 11.94 -3.59 8.03
CA MET A 64 12.35 -4.48 9.12
C MET A 64 12.88 -5.82 8.63
N LYS A 65 12.39 -6.32 7.48
CA LYS A 65 12.90 -7.57 6.87
C LYS A 65 14.29 -7.39 6.25
N GLN A 66 14.60 -6.19 5.78
CA GLN A 66 15.87 -5.86 5.15
C GLN A 66 16.93 -5.44 6.19
N THR A 67 16.50 -4.93 7.33
CA THR A 67 17.38 -4.40 8.37
C THR A 67 17.80 -5.48 9.37
N LYS A 68 19.11 -5.73 9.50
CA LYS A 68 19.66 -6.79 10.38
C LYS A 68 19.82 -6.36 11.85
N GLY A 69 19.57 -5.10 12.20
CA GLY A 69 19.82 -4.55 13.54
C GLY A 69 18.59 -4.52 14.45
N ARG A 70 18.71 -5.06 15.67
CA ARG A 70 17.64 -5.00 16.69
C ARG A 70 17.23 -3.57 17.03
N TYR A 71 18.20 -2.66 17.12
CA TYR A 71 17.96 -1.25 17.42
C TYR A 71 17.12 -0.57 16.33
N ALA A 72 17.53 -0.68 15.07
CA ALA A 72 16.79 -0.10 13.94
C ALA A 72 15.38 -0.68 13.79
N ASN A 73 15.22 -1.99 14.03
CA ASN A 73 13.89 -2.62 14.05
C ASN A 73 13.02 -2.10 15.20
N ASN A 74 13.59 -1.80 16.36
CA ASN A 74 12.85 -1.17 17.46
C ASN A 74 12.41 0.25 17.10
N LEU A 75 13.28 1.05 16.45
CA LEU A 75 12.92 2.39 15.97
C LEU A 75 11.74 2.35 14.99
N LEU A 76 11.76 1.41 14.04
CA LEU A 76 10.67 1.22 13.08
C LEU A 76 9.36 0.85 13.78
N ARG A 77 9.39 -0.06 14.76
CA ARG A 77 8.21 -0.47 15.55
C ARG A 77 7.65 0.67 16.41
N GLN A 78 8.53 1.49 16.96
CA GLN A 78 8.15 2.65 17.78
C GLN A 78 7.79 3.88 16.94
N ARG A 79 7.81 3.76 15.60
CA ARG A 79 7.54 4.87 14.65
C ARG A 79 8.47 6.07 14.83
N MET A 80 9.69 5.81 15.27
CA MET A 80 10.73 6.83 15.48
C MET A 80 11.73 6.90 14.32
N ALA A 81 11.65 5.98 13.36
CA ALA A 81 12.47 6.02 12.16
C ALA A 81 11.80 6.91 11.09
N PRO A 82 12.50 7.91 10.53
CA PRO A 82 11.95 8.74 9.47
C PRO A 82 11.82 7.91 8.19
N LEU A 83 10.63 7.92 7.60
CA LEU A 83 10.35 7.32 6.30
C LEU A 83 10.01 8.42 5.28
N GLY A 84 10.62 8.33 4.11
CA GLY A 84 10.30 9.15 2.96
C GLY A 84 9.12 8.55 2.22
N LEU A 85 8.26 9.42 1.73
CA LEU A 85 7.10 9.07 0.92
C LEU A 85 7.11 9.94 -0.33
N GLU A 86 7.30 9.31 -1.48
CA GLU A 86 7.21 9.98 -2.79
C GLU A 86 6.00 9.43 -3.53
N ALA A 87 5.11 10.32 -3.96
CA ALA A 87 3.96 9.98 -4.78
C ALA A 87 4.24 10.39 -6.22
N ASN A 88 4.16 9.44 -7.15
CA ASN A 88 4.38 9.68 -8.58
C ASN A 88 3.13 9.27 -9.36
N CYS A 89 2.63 10.16 -10.21
CA CYS A 89 1.62 9.82 -11.19
C CYS A 89 2.21 8.95 -12.29
N ILE A 90 1.64 7.75 -12.47
CA ILE A 90 2.08 6.77 -13.48
C ILE A 90 0.90 6.27 -14.30
N GLY A 91 1.22 5.79 -15.50
CA GLY A 91 0.27 5.17 -16.41
C GLY A 91 0.05 6.00 -17.68
N THR A 92 -0.83 5.46 -18.51
CA THR A 92 -1.26 6.07 -19.77
C THR A 92 -2.78 6.07 -19.82
N CYS A 93 -3.32 7.01 -20.58
CA CYS A 93 -4.75 7.17 -20.81
C CYS A 93 -5.00 7.25 -22.32
N ASP A 94 -6.26 7.10 -22.73
CA ASP A 94 -6.61 7.08 -24.15
C ASP A 94 -6.32 8.45 -24.79
N GLY A 95 -5.24 8.53 -25.56
CA GLY A 95 -4.80 9.76 -26.21
C GLY A 95 -3.87 10.65 -25.37
N GLY A 96 -3.23 10.11 -24.33
CA GLY A 96 -2.34 10.91 -23.47
C GLY A 96 -1.45 10.13 -22.50
N TRP A 97 -0.71 10.87 -21.69
CA TRP A 97 0.05 10.35 -20.56
C TRP A 97 -0.50 10.89 -19.23
N CYS A 98 -0.29 10.14 -18.15
CA CYS A 98 -0.71 10.56 -16.82
C CYS A 98 0.31 11.53 -16.22
N LYS A 99 -0.18 12.63 -15.64
CA LYS A 99 0.67 13.66 -15.02
C LYS A 99 0.02 14.23 -13.77
N ASP A 100 0.87 14.66 -12.84
CA ASP A 100 0.43 15.39 -11.66
C ASP A 100 -0.05 16.79 -12.05
N ARG A 101 -1.34 17.05 -11.83
CA ARG A 101 -1.98 18.35 -12.00
C ARG A 101 -2.17 19.01 -10.64
N LEU A 102 -1.70 20.24 -10.51
CA LEU A 102 -1.92 21.07 -9.34
C LEU A 102 -3.39 21.50 -9.28
N ILE A 103 -4.11 21.11 -8.22
CA ILE A 103 -5.50 21.52 -7.98
C ILE A 103 -5.56 22.70 -7.01
N TYR A 104 -4.63 22.76 -6.05
CA TYR A 104 -4.65 23.78 -5.01
C TYR A 104 -3.24 24.21 -4.64
N ASP A 105 -3.05 25.52 -4.49
CA ASP A 105 -1.81 26.17 -4.07
C ASP A 105 -2.15 27.29 -3.09
N ASP A 106 -1.79 27.13 -1.82
CA ASP A 106 -1.91 28.18 -0.79
C ASP A 106 -0.56 28.82 -0.44
N GLY A 107 0.49 28.57 -1.24
CA GLY A 107 1.85 29.03 -1.00
C GLY A 107 2.61 28.24 0.08
N SER A 108 1.93 27.53 0.96
CA SER A 108 2.52 26.68 2.01
C SER A 108 2.42 25.19 1.70
N SER A 109 1.40 24.81 0.92
CA SER A 109 1.07 23.45 0.52
C SER A 109 0.53 23.44 -0.90
N LYS A 110 0.92 22.41 -1.65
CA LYS A 110 0.48 22.17 -3.02
C LYS A 110 -0.19 20.81 -3.07
N THR A 111 -1.43 20.79 -3.55
CA THR A 111 -2.19 19.53 -3.72
C THR A 111 -2.21 19.17 -5.19
N PHE A 112 -1.73 17.97 -5.49
CA PHE A 112 -1.68 17.42 -6.85
C PHE A 112 -2.65 16.25 -6.98
N VAL A 113 -3.22 16.10 -8.17
CA VAL A 113 -3.99 14.92 -8.57
C VAL A 113 -3.43 14.38 -9.88
N CYS A 114 -3.36 13.06 -9.96
CA CYS A 114 -2.88 12.35 -11.13
C CYS A 114 -3.99 12.31 -12.20
N GLU A 115 -3.86 13.14 -13.24
CA GLU A 115 -4.84 13.29 -14.33
C GLU A 115 -4.21 12.98 -15.70
N CYS A 116 -5.07 12.74 -16.70
CA CYS A 116 -4.65 12.51 -18.08
C CYS A 116 -4.31 13.84 -18.76
N GLU A 117 -3.10 13.95 -19.31
CA GLU A 117 -2.69 15.04 -20.20
C GLU A 117 -2.68 14.51 -21.65
N TYR A 118 -3.54 15.09 -22.49
CA TYR A 118 -3.70 14.69 -23.88
C TYR A 118 -2.64 15.33 -24.78
N PHE A 119 -2.26 14.65 -25.87
CA PHE A 119 -1.44 15.26 -26.93
C PHE A 119 -2.21 16.44 -27.55
N VAL A 120 -1.66 17.65 -27.45
CA VAL A 120 -2.19 18.86 -28.13
C VAL A 120 -1.69 18.89 -29.57
#